data_AF-A0A534XKU4-F1
#
_entry.id   AF-A0A534XKU4-F1
#
_cell.length_a   1.000
_cell.length_b   1.000
_cell.length_c   1.000
_cell.angle_alpha   90.00
_cell.angle_beta   90.00
_cell.angle_gamma   90.00
#
_symmetry.space_group_name_H-M   'P 1'
#
loop_
_entity.id
_entity.type
_entity.pdbx_description
1 polymer ?
#
loop_
_entity_poly.entity_id
_entity_poly.type
_entity_poly.pdbx_seq_one_letter_code
_entity_poly.pdbx_strand_id
1 'polypeptide(L)'
;MAPRHAGGTRVHFDTGQAARIVGVPTPRLRQCVRAGLLSPVRDGRGRLRFDFVDLVLLRTMRGLLGRGVPLRQIAHVLGSLRRQIGGRALTRLSIYADGRRVVAWDGESRWQPESGQFLFNFDAEQVMRRARKIAQLPAPPPPPGLPRLSAEEWCDLAIELEDGSPIEARAAYHHALDLDPTHVVARLNLGRLLHADGNLTGAEAHYREALRHDPASGLAWYNLGVLIEDRGRPDEAVSCYERAVEVEPELADAHYNLALLYDRAGRRREAVRHLAIFRRLSPRRR
;
A
#
# COMPACT_ATOMS: atom_id res chain seq x y z
N MET A 1 -33.09 -5.34 56.09
CA MET A 1 -32.16 -4.91 57.15
C MET A 1 -30.75 -5.24 56.65
N ALA A 2 -30.08 -4.27 56.02
CA ALA A 2 -28.81 -4.50 55.34
C ALA A 2 -27.61 -4.46 56.32
N PRO A 3 -26.56 -5.28 56.12
CA PRO A 3 -25.36 -5.21 56.93
C PRO A 3 -24.47 -4.04 56.49
N ARG A 4 -23.86 -3.38 57.48
CA ARG A 4 -22.84 -2.34 57.32
C ARG A 4 -21.56 -2.95 56.73
N HIS A 5 -21.09 -2.44 55.59
CA HIS A 5 -19.72 -2.64 55.14
C HIS A 5 -18.84 -1.47 55.58
N ALA A 6 -17.79 -1.81 56.34
CA ALA A 6 -16.80 -0.93 56.89
C ALA A 6 -15.93 -0.28 55.79
N GLY A 7 -15.64 1.01 55.94
CA GLY A 7 -14.79 1.78 55.04
C GLY A 7 -13.33 1.32 55.07
N GLY A 8 -12.85 0.81 53.95
CA GLY A 8 -11.43 0.50 53.75
C GLY A 8 -10.59 1.77 53.71
N THR A 9 -9.54 1.85 54.54
CA THR A 9 -8.56 2.93 54.55
C THR A 9 -7.83 2.98 53.20
N ARG A 10 -8.06 4.02 52.39
CA ARG A 10 -7.30 4.24 51.16
C ARG A 10 -5.83 4.50 51.52
N VAL A 11 -4.92 3.74 50.92
CA VAL A 11 -3.48 3.92 51.10
C VAL A 11 -3.04 5.19 50.37
N HIS A 12 -2.34 6.07 51.08
CA HIS A 12 -1.83 7.33 50.56
C HIS A 12 -0.30 7.38 50.63
N PHE A 13 0.32 7.92 49.59
CA PHE A 13 1.76 8.07 49.45
C PHE A 13 2.15 9.54 49.56
N ASP A 14 3.23 9.85 50.28
CA ASP A 14 3.80 11.19 50.23
C ASP A 14 4.50 11.44 48.88
N THR A 15 4.89 12.69 48.62
CA THR A 15 5.50 13.08 47.33
C THR A 15 6.82 12.35 47.07
N GLY A 16 7.61 12.06 48.10
CA GLY A 16 8.90 11.37 47.96
C GLY A 16 8.74 9.87 47.72
N GLN A 17 7.76 9.24 48.37
CA GLN A 17 7.35 7.86 48.11
C GLN A 17 6.81 7.71 46.68
N ALA A 18 5.90 8.59 46.25
CA ALA A 18 5.36 8.60 44.89
C ALA A 18 6.47 8.78 43.83
N ALA A 19 7.41 9.70 44.07
CA ALA A 19 8.57 9.92 43.20
C ALA A 19 9.43 8.67 43.01
N ARG A 20 9.73 7.96 44.11
CA ARG A 20 10.52 6.72 44.08
C ARG A 20 9.80 5.58 43.38
N ILE A 21 8.51 5.38 43.67
CA ILE A 21 7.71 4.29 43.09
C ILE A 21 7.61 4.42 41.57
N VAL A 22 7.38 5.64 41.08
CA VAL A 22 7.19 5.87 39.64
C VAL A 22 8.54 6.07 38.93
N GLY A 23 9.56 6.55 39.64
CA GLY A 23 10.84 6.94 39.04
C GLY A 23 10.78 8.30 38.35
N VAL A 24 10.05 9.26 38.93
CA VAL A 24 9.91 10.63 38.42
C VAL A 24 10.41 11.62 39.49
N PRO A 25 11.25 12.62 39.15
CA PRO A 25 11.75 13.58 40.14
C PRO A 25 10.64 14.32 40.88
N THR A 26 10.79 14.47 42.20
CA THR A 26 9.87 15.20 43.09
C THR A 26 9.48 16.60 42.57
N PRO A 27 10.39 17.43 42.02
CA PRO A 27 10.02 18.72 41.43
C PRO A 27 9.05 18.57 40.26
N ARG A 28 9.26 17.56 39.41
CA ARG A 28 8.41 17.29 38.24
C ARG A 28 7.02 16.82 38.65
N LEU A 29 6.92 16.00 39.71
CA LEU A 29 5.62 15.64 40.30
C LEU A 29 4.83 16.86 40.79
N ARG A 30 5.48 17.78 41.50
CA ARG A 30 4.84 19.03 41.95
C ARG A 30 4.38 19.89 40.79
N GLN A 31 5.16 19.95 39.69
CA GLN A 31 4.74 20.63 38.47
C GLN A 31 3.50 19.98 37.84
N CYS A 32 3.39 18.64 37.86
CA CYS A 32 2.19 17.94 37.35
C CYS A 32 0.93 18.33 38.14
N VAL A 33 1.02 18.41 39.48
CA VAL A 33 -0.08 18.85 40.32
C VAL A 33 -0.46 20.31 40.04
N ARG A 34 0.53 21.21 39.93
CA ARG A 34 0.29 22.62 39.57
C ARG A 34 -0.34 22.79 38.19
N ALA A 35 0.02 21.91 37.24
CA ALA A 35 -0.52 21.90 35.89
C ALA A 35 -1.90 21.22 35.79
N GLY A 36 -2.47 20.73 36.90
CA GLY A 36 -3.77 20.05 36.92
C GLY A 36 -3.77 18.66 36.30
N LEU A 37 -2.61 18.08 36.02
CA LEU A 37 -2.49 16.71 35.49
C LEU A 37 -2.81 15.65 36.56
N LEU A 38 -2.64 16.01 37.83
CA LEU A 38 -2.91 15.19 39.00
C LEU A 38 -3.69 16.03 40.01
N SER A 39 -4.53 15.37 40.81
CA SER A 39 -5.33 16.05 41.84
C SER A 39 -5.26 15.29 43.18
N PRO A 40 -4.05 15.09 43.74
CA PRO A 40 -3.88 14.41 45.02
C PRO A 40 -4.50 15.23 46.16
N VAL A 41 -4.96 14.54 47.19
CA VAL A 41 -5.50 15.16 48.41
C VAL A 41 -4.39 15.85 49.19
N ARG A 42 -4.75 16.82 50.04
CA ARG A 42 -3.84 17.43 51.01
C ARG A 42 -4.18 16.95 52.41
N ASP A 43 -3.17 16.62 53.20
CA ASP A 43 -3.37 16.33 54.62
C ASP A 43 -3.57 17.63 55.44
N GLY A 44 -3.88 17.49 56.73
CA GLY A 44 -4.09 18.62 57.65
C GLY A 44 -2.86 19.53 57.83
N ARG A 45 -1.69 19.15 57.28
CA ARG A 45 -0.46 19.96 57.24
C ARG A 45 -0.19 20.52 55.85
N GLY A 46 -1.15 20.43 54.93
CA GLY A 46 -1.07 20.92 53.56
C GLY A 46 -0.18 20.09 52.62
N ARG A 47 0.31 18.93 53.06
CA ARG A 47 1.23 18.08 52.27
C ARG A 47 0.44 17.23 51.27
N LEU A 48 0.99 17.05 50.07
CA LEU A 48 0.36 16.26 49.01
C LEU A 48 0.37 14.76 49.35
N ARG A 49 -0.79 14.14 49.22
CA ARG A 49 -1.05 12.71 49.45
C ARG A 49 -1.63 12.09 48.18
N PHE A 50 -0.79 11.31 47.50
CA PHE A 50 -1.13 10.64 46.27
C PHE A 50 -1.83 9.32 46.58
N ASP A 51 -2.92 9.02 45.88
CA ASP A 51 -3.54 7.72 45.97
C ASP A 51 -3.04 6.77 44.88
N PHE A 52 -3.60 5.57 44.81
CA PHE A 52 -3.23 4.59 43.79
C PHE A 52 -3.56 5.05 42.37
N VAL A 53 -4.66 5.80 42.18
CA VAL A 53 -5.06 6.31 40.86
C VAL A 53 -4.02 7.32 40.35
N ASP A 54 -3.54 8.20 41.23
CA ASP A 54 -2.47 9.14 40.90
C ASP A 54 -1.18 8.41 40.47
N LEU A 55 -0.80 7.36 41.20
CA LEU A 55 0.41 6.59 40.90
C LEU A 55 0.31 5.86 39.55
N VAL A 56 -0.84 5.28 39.24
CA VAL A 56 -1.03 4.58 37.96
C VAL A 56 -1.07 5.58 36.80
N LEU A 57 -1.70 6.75 36.97
CA LEU A 57 -1.66 7.80 35.96
C LEU A 57 -0.23 8.31 35.73
N LEU A 58 0.54 8.48 36.81
CA LEU A 58 1.96 8.80 36.77
C LEU A 58 2.78 7.73 36.03
N ARG A 59 2.52 6.44 36.28
CA ARG A 59 3.13 5.33 35.55
C ARG A 59 2.81 5.41 34.05
N THR A 60 1.55 5.67 33.70
CA THR A 60 1.08 5.78 32.32
C THR A 60 1.82 6.88 31.55
N MET A 61 2.07 8.04 32.16
CA MET A 61 2.80 9.15 31.51
C MET A 61 4.31 9.19 31.78
N ARG A 62 4.86 8.18 32.46
CA ARG A 62 6.28 8.13 32.88
C ARG A 62 7.25 8.32 31.72
N GLY A 63 6.97 7.69 30.58
CA GLY A 63 7.82 7.78 29.39
C GLY A 63 7.92 9.20 28.81
N LEU A 64 6.87 10.02 29.00
CA LEU A 64 6.86 11.44 28.61
C LEU A 64 7.57 12.31 29.65
N LEU A 65 7.30 12.05 30.94
CA LEU A 65 7.89 12.80 32.04
C LEU A 65 9.42 12.66 32.08
N GLY A 66 9.93 11.44 31.89
CA GLY A 66 11.37 11.16 31.89
C GLY A 66 12.13 11.77 30.71
N ARG A 67 11.45 11.99 29.58
CA ARG A 67 12.00 12.62 28.37
C ARG A 67 11.85 14.16 28.36
N GLY A 68 11.33 14.75 29.43
CA GLY A 68 11.20 16.20 29.56
C GLY A 68 10.07 16.82 28.73
N VAL A 69 9.14 16.02 28.18
CA VAL A 69 8.02 16.51 27.34
C VAL A 69 7.23 17.59 28.10
N PRO A 70 6.94 18.77 27.50
CA PRO A 70 6.23 19.86 28.18
C PRO A 70 4.87 19.41 28.77
N LEU A 71 4.56 19.84 30.00
CA LEU A 71 3.33 19.41 30.69
C LEU A 71 2.04 19.78 29.95
N ARG A 72 2.04 20.90 29.22
CA ARG A 72 0.92 21.30 28.35
C ARG A 72 0.69 20.29 27.21
N GLN A 73 1.77 19.79 26.61
CA GLN A 73 1.69 18.76 25.58
C GLN A 73 1.21 17.43 26.17
N ILE A 74 1.69 17.06 27.36
CA ILE A 74 1.20 15.87 28.08
C ILE A 74 -0.32 15.99 28.35
N ALA A 75 -0.80 17.16 28.79
CA ALA A 75 -2.22 17.40 29.01
C ALA A 75 -3.03 17.26 27.71
N HIS A 76 -2.51 17.79 26.60
CA HIS A 76 -3.14 17.66 25.28
C HIS A 76 -3.24 16.20 24.83
N VAL A 77 -2.14 15.44 24.94
CA VAL A 77 -2.07 14.00 24.62
C VAL A 77 -3.09 13.21 25.44
N LEU A 78 -3.13 13.42 26.76
CA LEU A 78 -4.09 12.72 27.63
C LEU A 78 -5.53 13.08 27.30
N GLY A 79 -5.80 14.35 26.97
CA GLY A 79 -7.11 14.80 26.52
C GLY A 79 -7.54 14.14 25.20
N SER A 80 -6.61 14.01 24.24
CA SER A 80 -6.86 13.30 22.97
C SER A 80 -7.17 11.83 23.22
N LEU A 81 -6.35 11.15 24.03
CA LEU A 81 -6.55 9.73 24.34
C LEU A 81 -7.88 9.46 25.03
N ARG A 82 -8.31 10.32 25.98
CA ARG A 82 -9.61 10.18 26.64
C ARG A 82 -10.78 10.20 25.66
N ARG A 83 -10.70 10.99 24.59
CA ARG A 83 -11.71 11.03 23.52
C ARG A 83 -11.66 9.76 22.66
N GLN A 84 -10.46 9.29 22.33
CA GLN A 84 -10.27 8.14 21.45
C GLN A 84 -10.68 6.81 22.08
N ILE A 85 -10.41 6.61 23.38
CA ILE A 85 -10.60 5.30 24.04
C ILE A 85 -11.99 5.08 24.63
N GLY A 86 -12.96 5.98 24.39
CA GLY A 86 -14.39 5.75 24.66
C GLY A 86 -14.72 5.25 26.07
N GLY A 87 -14.39 6.03 27.11
CA GLY A 87 -14.69 5.70 28.51
C GLY A 87 -13.76 4.67 29.16
N ARG A 88 -12.85 4.04 28.40
CA ARG A 88 -11.81 3.17 28.96
C ARG A 88 -10.81 3.97 29.80
N ALA A 89 -10.27 3.36 30.84
CA ALA A 89 -9.31 4.02 31.72
C ALA A 89 -7.92 4.16 31.05
N LEU A 90 -7.36 5.38 31.08
CA LEU A 90 -5.99 5.69 30.62
C LEU A 90 -4.92 4.81 31.29
N THR A 91 -5.21 4.30 32.47
CA THR A 91 -4.33 3.45 33.29
C THR A 91 -3.91 2.13 32.60
N ARG A 92 -4.68 1.71 31.59
CA ARG A 92 -4.35 0.54 30.75
C ARG A 92 -3.29 0.84 29.68
N LEU A 93 -2.99 2.11 29.45
CA LEU A 93 -2.05 2.53 28.42
C LEU A 93 -0.66 2.76 29.01
N SER A 94 0.35 2.49 28.20
CA SER A 94 1.70 3.02 28.34
C SER A 94 1.90 4.12 27.32
N ILE A 95 2.31 5.31 27.77
CA ILE A 95 2.55 6.47 26.89
C ILE A 95 4.01 6.89 27.01
N TYR A 96 4.69 6.96 25.87
CA TYR A 96 6.10 7.30 25.81
C TYR A 96 6.42 8.15 24.59
N ALA A 97 7.53 8.89 24.67
CA ALA A 97 8.08 9.58 23.52
C ALA A 97 8.94 8.60 22.70
N ASP A 98 8.92 8.70 21.38
CA ASP A 98 9.83 7.99 20.49
C ASP A 98 10.34 8.98 19.44
N GLY A 99 11.60 9.40 19.58
CA GLY A 99 12.14 10.55 18.85
C GLY A 99 11.29 11.81 19.04
N ARG A 100 10.69 12.29 17.95
CA ARG A 100 9.79 13.47 17.94
C ARG A 100 8.30 13.13 18.14
N ARG A 101 7.94 11.85 18.21
CA ARG A 101 6.55 11.38 18.23
C ARG A 101 6.15 10.95 19.64
N VAL A 102 4.86 11.07 19.96
CA VAL A 102 4.26 10.46 21.15
C VAL A 102 3.55 9.18 20.74
N VAL A 103 3.76 8.10 21.49
CA VAL A 103 3.18 6.80 21.24
C VAL A 103 2.34 6.38 22.44
N ALA A 104 1.10 5.98 22.18
CA ALA A 104 0.27 5.21 23.11
C ALA A 104 0.32 3.73 22.73
N TRP A 105 0.38 2.88 23.74
CA TRP A 105 0.41 1.43 23.60
C TRP A 105 -0.51 0.79 24.64
N ASP A 106 -1.41 -0.08 24.20
CA ASP A 106 -2.37 -0.80 25.06
C ASP A 106 -1.97 -2.25 25.35
N GLY A 107 -0.81 -2.69 24.88
CA GLY A 107 -0.35 -4.08 24.94
C GLY A 107 -0.40 -4.78 23.58
N GLU A 108 -1.35 -4.41 22.71
CA GLU A 108 -1.56 -5.05 21.40
C GLU A 108 -1.27 -4.10 20.25
N SER A 109 -1.80 -2.88 20.34
CA SER A 109 -1.73 -1.86 19.30
C SER A 109 -0.95 -0.64 19.77
N ARG A 110 -0.18 -0.06 18.86
CA ARG A 110 0.51 1.22 19.07
C ARG A 110 -0.11 2.25 18.15
N TRP A 111 -0.28 3.48 18.62
CA TRP A 111 -0.78 4.57 17.79
C TRP A 111 -0.28 5.93 18.29
N GLN A 112 -0.35 6.92 17.40
CA GLN A 112 -0.06 8.31 17.73
C GLN A 112 -1.30 8.96 18.34
N PRO A 113 -1.26 9.45 19.59
CA PRO A 113 -2.42 10.09 20.22
C PRO A 113 -2.91 11.34 19.51
N GLU A 114 -2.03 12.05 18.81
CA GLU A 114 -2.34 13.33 18.17
C GLU A 114 -3.15 13.14 16.88
N SER A 115 -2.81 12.12 16.07
CA SER A 115 -3.48 11.83 14.80
C SER A 115 -4.46 10.66 14.85
N GLY A 116 -4.37 9.80 15.88
CA GLY A 116 -5.08 8.52 15.91
C GLY A 116 -4.48 7.45 14.98
N GLN A 117 -3.37 7.76 14.29
CA GLN A 117 -2.75 6.85 13.34
C GLN A 117 -2.09 5.66 14.05
N PHE A 118 -2.47 4.45 13.67
CA PHE A 118 -1.81 3.23 14.12
C PHE A 118 -0.36 3.15 13.64
N LEU A 119 0.52 2.73 14.54
CA LEU A 119 1.93 2.49 14.30
C LEU A 119 2.13 0.99 14.18
N PHE A 120 2.37 0.53 12.95
CA PHE A 120 2.77 -0.83 12.70
C PHE A 120 4.24 -0.99 13.03
N ASN A 121 4.53 -1.81 14.04
CA ASN A 121 5.85 -2.41 14.14
C ASN A 121 5.79 -3.73 13.38
N PHE A 122 6.65 -3.87 12.37
CA PHE A 122 7.02 -5.18 11.83
C PHE A 122 7.92 -5.88 12.86
N ASP A 123 7.35 -6.17 14.03
CA ASP A 123 8.01 -7.01 15.02
C ASP A 123 8.04 -8.42 14.45
N ALA A 124 9.25 -8.89 14.14
CA ALA A 124 9.48 -10.18 13.52
C ALA A 124 8.80 -11.30 14.30
N GLU A 125 8.67 -11.19 15.62
CA GLU A 125 8.01 -12.20 16.45
C GLU A 125 6.49 -12.27 16.22
N GLN A 126 5.82 -11.13 16.04
CA GLN A 126 4.39 -11.10 15.70
C GLN A 126 4.12 -11.63 14.29
N VAL A 127 4.98 -11.28 13.33
CA VAL A 127 4.91 -11.81 11.96
C VAL A 127 5.10 -13.32 11.97
N MET A 128 6.10 -13.82 12.69
CA MET A 128 6.39 -15.25 12.81
C MET A 128 5.27 -16.00 13.55
N ARG A 129 4.64 -15.41 14.57
CA ARG A 129 3.48 -16.01 15.24
C ARG A 129 2.26 -16.12 14.32
N ARG A 130 1.99 -15.10 13.50
CA ARG A 130 0.93 -15.15 12.49
C ARG A 130 1.25 -16.18 11.40
N ALA A 131 2.48 -16.20 10.91
CA ALA A 131 2.95 -17.19 9.95
C ALA A 131 2.84 -18.62 10.48
N ARG A 132 3.21 -18.88 11.74
CA ARG A 132 3.03 -20.18 12.40
C ARG A 132 1.56 -20.58 12.52
N LYS A 133 0.68 -19.63 12.84
CA LYS A 133 -0.77 -19.90 12.91
C LYS A 133 -1.35 -20.24 11.53
N ILE A 134 -0.87 -19.58 10.47
CA ILE A 134 -1.22 -19.91 9.08
C ILE A 134 -0.68 -21.30 8.70
N ALA A 135 0.56 -21.62 9.07
CA ALA A 135 1.18 -22.92 8.79
C ALA A 135 0.53 -24.10 9.55
N GLN A 136 -0.24 -23.81 10.60
CA GLN A 136 -0.99 -24.82 11.37
C GLN A 136 -2.44 -24.99 10.88
N LEU A 137 -2.91 -24.15 9.96
CA LEU A 137 -4.19 -24.40 9.31
C LEU A 137 -4.08 -25.67 8.47
N PRO A 138 -5.14 -26.51 8.41
CA PRO A 138 -5.19 -27.58 7.42
C PRO A 138 -4.92 -26.96 6.06
N ALA A 139 -4.02 -27.58 5.29
CA ALA A 139 -3.73 -27.12 3.94
C ALA A 139 -5.07 -26.92 3.22
N PRO A 140 -5.31 -25.75 2.59
CA PRO A 140 -6.52 -25.58 1.79
C PRO A 140 -6.59 -26.77 0.82
N PRO A 141 -7.81 -27.27 0.52
CA PRO A 141 -7.93 -28.30 -0.51
C PRO A 141 -7.14 -27.80 -1.73
N PRO A 142 -6.34 -28.69 -2.36
CA PRO A 142 -5.58 -28.28 -3.54
C PRO A 142 -6.56 -27.57 -4.47
N PRO A 143 -6.20 -26.39 -4.99
CA PRO A 143 -7.09 -25.67 -5.87
C PRO A 143 -7.59 -26.66 -6.93
N PRO A 144 -8.89 -26.62 -7.29
CA PRO A 144 -9.41 -27.51 -8.32
C PRO A 144 -8.42 -27.46 -9.47
N GLY A 145 -7.96 -28.63 -9.91
CA GLY A 145 -6.98 -28.72 -10.98
C GLY A 145 -7.49 -27.84 -12.12
N LEU A 146 -6.62 -26.98 -12.64
CA LEU A 146 -6.98 -26.07 -13.71
C LEU A 146 -7.71 -26.86 -14.81
N PRO A 147 -8.74 -26.28 -15.44
CA PRO A 147 -9.44 -26.95 -16.52
C PRO A 147 -8.42 -27.45 -17.55
N ARG A 148 -8.65 -28.66 -18.07
CA ARG A 148 -7.78 -29.24 -19.10
C ARG A 148 -8.11 -28.58 -20.44
N LEU A 149 -7.63 -27.36 -20.61
CA LEU A 149 -7.72 -26.58 -21.83
C LEU A 149 -6.41 -26.70 -22.62
N SER A 150 -6.53 -26.68 -23.94
CA SER A 150 -5.45 -26.47 -24.88
C SER A 150 -4.90 -25.03 -24.80
N ALA A 151 -3.76 -24.78 -25.43
CA ALA A 151 -3.18 -23.43 -25.49
C ALA A 151 -4.13 -22.41 -26.15
N GLU A 152 -4.84 -22.83 -27.20
CA GLU A 152 -5.82 -22.00 -27.92
C GLU A 152 -7.02 -21.69 -27.01
N GLU A 153 -7.60 -22.69 -26.35
CA GLU A 153 -8.72 -22.47 -25.40
C GLU A 153 -8.32 -21.61 -24.20
N TRP A 154 -7.07 -21.71 -23.72
CA TRP A 154 -6.55 -20.78 -22.70
C TRP A 154 -6.41 -19.36 -23.23
N CYS A 155 -6.02 -19.19 -24.48
CA CYS A 155 -5.93 -17.89 -25.14
C CYS A 155 -7.33 -17.27 -25.32
N ASP A 156 -8.31 -18.05 -25.76
CA ASP A 156 -9.70 -17.58 -25.92
C ASP A 156 -10.31 -17.17 -24.58
N LEU A 157 -10.14 -18.00 -23.55
CA LEU A 157 -10.57 -17.66 -22.19
C LEU A 157 -9.89 -16.36 -21.70
N ALA A 158 -8.60 -16.18 -21.98
CA ALA A 158 -7.89 -14.97 -21.60
C ALA A 158 -8.50 -13.72 -22.27
N ILE A 159 -8.85 -13.81 -23.56
CA ILE A 159 -9.51 -12.72 -24.31
C ILE A 159 -10.85 -12.36 -23.68
N GLU A 160 -11.67 -13.35 -23.32
CA GLU A 160 -12.96 -13.12 -22.65
C GLU A 160 -12.82 -12.42 -21.29
N LEU A 161 -11.72 -12.68 -20.58
CA LEU A 161 -11.47 -12.14 -19.25
C LEU A 161 -10.90 -10.72 -19.25
N GLU A 162 -10.42 -10.18 -20.36
CA GLU A 162 -9.70 -8.89 -20.37
C GLU A 162 -10.52 -7.72 -19.84
N ASP A 163 -11.81 -7.67 -20.18
CA ASP A 163 -12.71 -6.57 -19.78
C ASP A 163 -13.17 -6.66 -18.32
N GLY A 164 -13.22 -7.87 -17.76
CA GLY A 164 -13.75 -8.12 -16.42
C GLY A 164 -12.67 -8.35 -15.35
N SER A 165 -11.55 -8.94 -15.74
CA SER A 165 -10.53 -9.46 -14.83
C SER A 165 -9.15 -9.52 -15.51
N PRO A 166 -8.44 -8.38 -15.63
CA PRO A 166 -7.12 -8.33 -16.29
C PRO A 166 -6.04 -9.15 -15.57
N ILE A 167 -6.23 -9.45 -14.28
CA ILE A 167 -5.33 -10.34 -13.53
C ILE A 167 -5.52 -11.79 -13.98
N GLU A 168 -6.75 -12.25 -14.11
CA GLU A 168 -7.05 -13.62 -14.54
C GLU A 168 -6.76 -13.81 -16.04
N ALA A 169 -7.00 -12.79 -16.87
CA ALA A 169 -6.61 -12.78 -18.28
C ALA A 169 -5.09 -13.01 -18.46
N ARG A 170 -4.24 -12.29 -17.71
CA ARG A 170 -2.78 -12.49 -17.74
C ARG A 170 -2.40 -13.92 -17.32
N ALA A 171 -3.03 -14.45 -16.28
CA ALA A 171 -2.77 -15.81 -15.83
C ALA A 171 -3.15 -16.85 -16.91
N ALA A 172 -4.29 -16.68 -17.57
CA ALA A 172 -4.73 -17.53 -18.67
C ALA A 172 -3.77 -17.46 -19.88
N TYR A 173 -3.30 -16.26 -20.27
CA TYR A 173 -2.26 -16.14 -21.30
C TYR A 173 -0.94 -16.81 -20.91
N HIS A 174 -0.53 -16.71 -19.64
CA HIS A 174 0.65 -17.43 -19.16
C HIS A 174 0.46 -18.95 -19.30
N HIS A 175 -0.71 -19.49 -18.94
CA HIS A 175 -1.01 -20.90 -19.13
C HIS A 175 -1.01 -21.31 -20.61
N ALA A 176 -1.55 -20.48 -21.51
CA ALA A 176 -1.44 -20.73 -22.95
C ALA A 176 0.02 -20.85 -23.39
N LEU A 177 0.89 -19.94 -22.92
CA LEU A 177 2.31 -19.92 -23.27
C LEU A 177 3.15 -21.00 -22.57
N ASP A 178 2.71 -21.51 -21.43
CA ASP A 178 3.34 -22.66 -20.77
C ASP A 178 3.10 -23.95 -21.58
N LEU A 179 1.92 -24.07 -22.21
CA LEU A 179 1.56 -25.20 -23.06
C LEU A 179 2.13 -25.08 -24.47
N ASP A 180 2.08 -23.88 -25.05
CA ASP A 180 2.67 -23.55 -26.34
C ASP A 180 3.44 -22.22 -26.26
N PRO A 181 4.76 -22.26 -26.04
CA PRO A 181 5.60 -21.07 -26.02
C PRO A 181 5.61 -20.29 -27.35
N THR A 182 5.19 -20.91 -28.45
CA THR A 182 5.19 -20.28 -29.79
C THR A 182 3.90 -19.55 -30.12
N HIS A 183 2.89 -19.59 -29.23
CA HIS A 183 1.58 -19.02 -29.46
C HIS A 183 1.60 -17.48 -29.57
N VAL A 184 1.61 -16.98 -30.82
CA VAL A 184 1.81 -15.55 -31.12
C VAL A 184 0.70 -14.67 -30.54
N VAL A 185 -0.57 -15.06 -30.66
CA VAL A 185 -1.70 -14.23 -30.20
C VAL A 185 -1.66 -14.01 -28.68
N ALA A 186 -1.57 -15.09 -27.89
CA ALA A 186 -1.39 -15.03 -26.44
C ALA A 186 -0.21 -14.14 -26.03
N ARG A 187 0.91 -14.23 -26.75
CA ARG A 187 2.09 -13.41 -26.49
C ARG A 187 1.85 -11.92 -26.77
N LEU A 188 1.18 -11.59 -27.86
CA LEU A 188 0.83 -10.22 -28.22
C LEU A 188 -0.13 -9.60 -27.21
N ASN A 189 -1.19 -10.32 -26.84
CA ASN A 189 -2.17 -9.81 -25.89
C ASN A 189 -1.59 -9.68 -24.48
N LEU A 190 -0.79 -10.64 -24.02
CA LEU A 190 -0.06 -10.51 -22.76
C LEU A 190 0.90 -9.31 -22.78
N GLY A 191 1.63 -9.12 -23.89
CA GLY A 191 2.46 -7.93 -24.08
C GLY A 191 1.67 -6.63 -23.96
N ARG A 192 0.48 -6.57 -24.57
CA ARG A 192 -0.42 -5.40 -24.50
C ARG A 192 -0.93 -5.13 -23.10
N LEU A 193 -1.33 -6.15 -22.36
CA LEU A 193 -1.74 -5.99 -20.96
C LEU A 193 -0.58 -5.48 -20.08
N LEU A 194 0.63 -6.02 -20.25
CA LEU A 194 1.81 -5.55 -19.54
C LEU A 194 2.18 -4.11 -19.90
N HIS A 195 1.99 -3.71 -21.15
CA HIS A 195 2.20 -2.34 -21.61
C HIS A 195 1.20 -1.39 -20.93
N ALA A 196 -0.09 -1.74 -20.91
CA ALA A 196 -1.12 -0.96 -20.22
C ALA A 196 -0.85 -0.80 -18.71
N ASP A 197 -0.26 -1.82 -18.08
CA ASP A 197 0.16 -1.78 -16.67
C ASP A 197 1.46 -1.00 -16.41
N GLY A 198 2.09 -0.45 -17.46
CA GLY A 198 3.36 0.28 -17.38
C GLY A 198 4.60 -0.61 -17.27
N ASN A 199 4.45 -1.95 -17.36
CA ASN A 199 5.58 -2.87 -17.44
C ASN A 199 6.12 -2.93 -18.88
N LEU A 200 6.76 -1.83 -19.30
CA LEU A 200 7.28 -1.67 -20.65
C LEU A 200 8.36 -2.72 -20.98
N THR A 201 9.16 -3.15 -19.99
CA THR A 201 10.23 -4.14 -20.21
C THR A 201 9.65 -5.52 -20.50
N GLY A 202 8.64 -5.95 -19.73
CA GLY A 202 7.94 -7.21 -19.97
C GLY A 202 7.23 -7.20 -21.33
N ALA A 203 6.50 -6.13 -21.63
CA ALA A 203 5.79 -5.99 -22.90
C ALA A 203 6.72 -6.07 -24.11
N GLU A 204 7.84 -5.36 -24.09
CA GLU A 204 8.83 -5.40 -25.17
C GLU A 204 9.41 -6.81 -25.38
N ALA A 205 9.69 -7.54 -24.30
CA ALA A 205 10.17 -8.92 -24.38
C ALA A 205 9.14 -9.83 -25.08
N HIS A 206 7.85 -9.68 -24.75
CA HIS A 206 6.79 -10.45 -25.40
C HIS A 206 6.64 -10.08 -26.88
N TYR A 207 6.64 -8.79 -27.25
CA TYR A 207 6.53 -8.39 -28.66
C TYR A 207 7.72 -8.86 -29.50
N ARG A 208 8.95 -8.74 -28.99
CA ARG A 208 10.14 -9.25 -29.71
C ARG A 208 10.12 -10.76 -29.86
N GLU A 209 9.67 -11.48 -28.84
CA GLU A 209 9.57 -12.93 -28.91
C GLU A 209 8.45 -13.37 -29.86
N ALA A 210 7.34 -12.62 -29.95
CA ALA A 210 6.31 -12.83 -30.96
C ALA A 210 6.90 -12.67 -32.36
N LEU A 211 7.68 -11.61 -32.59
CA LEU A 211 8.38 -11.37 -33.86
C LEU A 211 9.47 -12.40 -34.18
N ARG A 212 10.03 -13.07 -33.16
CA ARG A 212 10.97 -14.18 -33.38
C ARG A 212 10.27 -15.41 -33.96
N HIS A 213 9.01 -15.64 -33.58
CA HIS A 213 8.20 -16.75 -34.06
C HIS A 213 7.45 -16.43 -35.36
N ASP A 214 6.92 -15.22 -35.47
CA ASP A 214 6.26 -14.71 -36.66
C ASP A 214 6.78 -13.31 -37.03
N PRO A 215 7.86 -13.23 -37.83
CA PRO A 215 8.40 -11.97 -38.33
C PRO A 215 7.45 -11.21 -39.27
N ALA A 216 6.40 -11.86 -39.78
CA ALA A 216 5.41 -11.29 -40.68
C ALA A 216 4.18 -10.73 -39.93
N SER A 217 4.15 -10.80 -38.60
CA SER A 217 3.06 -10.24 -37.81
C SER A 217 3.08 -8.71 -37.82
N GLY A 218 2.18 -8.11 -38.60
CA GLY A 218 2.00 -6.64 -38.67
C GLY A 218 1.62 -6.05 -37.32
N LEU A 219 0.68 -6.69 -36.62
CA LEU A 219 0.25 -6.29 -35.28
C LEU A 219 1.40 -6.33 -34.25
N ALA A 220 2.31 -7.31 -34.34
CA ALA A 220 3.48 -7.37 -33.44
C ALA A 220 4.45 -6.21 -33.67
N TRP A 221 4.75 -5.89 -34.93
CA TRP A 221 5.56 -4.73 -35.29
C TRP A 221 4.89 -3.42 -34.86
N TYR A 222 3.58 -3.30 -35.06
CA TYR A 222 2.80 -2.14 -34.62
C TYR A 222 2.86 -1.95 -33.10
N ASN A 223 2.55 -2.99 -32.32
CA ASN A 223 2.56 -2.91 -30.86
C ASN A 223 3.95 -2.61 -30.29
N LEU A 224 5.01 -3.16 -30.91
CA LEU A 224 6.39 -2.78 -30.58
C LEU A 224 6.67 -1.30 -30.90
N GLY A 225 6.18 -0.81 -32.04
CA GLY A 225 6.30 0.60 -32.42
C GLY A 225 5.65 1.54 -31.40
N VAL A 226 4.43 1.25 -30.95
CA VAL A 226 3.73 2.03 -29.92
C VAL A 226 4.54 2.06 -28.62
N LEU A 227 5.03 0.90 -28.17
CA LEU A 227 5.83 0.80 -26.95
C LEU A 227 7.14 1.60 -27.03
N ILE A 228 7.79 1.58 -28.19
CA ILE A 228 9.05 2.30 -28.42
C ILE A 228 8.82 3.83 -28.48
N GLU A 229 7.69 4.26 -29.05
CA GLU A 229 7.26 5.67 -29.01
C GLU A 229 7.01 6.14 -27.57
N ASP A 230 6.31 5.34 -26.75
CA ASP A 230 6.06 5.65 -25.33
C ASP A 230 7.36 5.74 -24.50
N ARG A 231 8.43 5.09 -24.95
CA ARG A 231 9.77 5.21 -24.36
C ARG A 231 10.58 6.41 -24.88
N GLY A 232 9.99 7.26 -25.73
CA GLY A 232 10.64 8.46 -26.24
C GLY A 232 11.67 8.18 -27.34
N ARG A 233 11.52 7.08 -28.10
CA ARG A 233 12.43 6.71 -29.20
C ARG A 233 11.69 6.73 -30.55
N PRO A 234 11.24 7.90 -31.02
CA PRO A 234 10.34 8.01 -32.18
C PRO A 234 10.95 7.50 -33.49
N ASP A 235 12.26 7.65 -33.72
CA ASP A 235 12.90 7.19 -34.96
C ASP A 235 12.89 5.65 -35.10
N GLU A 236 13.01 4.95 -33.97
CA GLU A 236 12.91 3.50 -33.93
C GLU A 236 11.46 3.02 -34.03
N ALA A 237 10.52 3.78 -33.49
CA ALA A 237 9.09 3.54 -33.67
C ALA A 237 8.70 3.65 -35.14
N VAL A 238 9.22 4.64 -35.89
CA VAL A 238 9.04 4.75 -37.35
C VAL A 238 9.48 3.46 -38.04
N SER A 239 10.65 2.93 -37.71
CA SER A 239 11.15 1.69 -38.31
C SER A 239 10.21 0.50 -38.03
N CYS A 240 9.66 0.42 -36.82
CA CYS A 240 8.69 -0.62 -36.46
C CYS A 240 7.38 -0.48 -37.25
N TYR A 241 6.83 0.73 -37.34
CA TYR A 241 5.60 0.95 -38.09
C TYR A 241 5.79 0.79 -39.61
N GLU A 242 6.94 1.17 -40.16
CA GLU A 242 7.30 0.91 -41.58
C GLU A 242 7.27 -0.60 -41.86
N ARG A 243 7.86 -1.42 -40.98
CA ARG A 243 7.79 -2.88 -41.07
C ARG A 243 6.37 -3.40 -40.93
N ALA A 244 5.58 -2.84 -40.01
CA ALA A 244 4.17 -3.22 -39.83
C ALA A 244 3.35 -3.03 -41.11
N VAL A 245 3.49 -1.90 -41.80
CA VAL A 245 2.74 -1.63 -43.04
C VAL A 245 3.34 -2.29 -44.28
N GLU A 246 4.60 -2.72 -44.21
CA GLU A 246 5.22 -3.54 -45.27
C GLU A 246 4.65 -4.96 -45.26
N VAL A 247 4.47 -5.56 -44.07
CA VAL A 247 3.93 -6.92 -43.93
C VAL A 247 2.40 -6.94 -43.92
N GLU A 248 1.75 -5.89 -43.39
CA GLU A 248 0.30 -5.76 -43.33
C GLU A 248 -0.14 -4.36 -43.82
N PRO A 249 -0.23 -4.17 -45.16
CA PRO A 249 -0.55 -2.85 -45.76
C PRO A 249 -1.94 -2.30 -45.44
N GLU A 250 -2.82 -3.11 -44.86
CA GLU A 250 -4.18 -2.71 -44.47
C GLU A 250 -4.27 -2.30 -42.99
N LEU A 251 -3.16 -2.33 -42.24
CA LEU A 251 -3.13 -1.93 -40.83
C LEU A 251 -3.21 -0.39 -40.71
N ALA A 252 -4.45 0.10 -40.69
CA ALA A 252 -4.76 1.52 -40.75
C ALA A 252 -4.08 2.32 -39.63
N ASP A 253 -4.06 1.80 -38.40
CA ASP A 253 -3.49 2.50 -37.25
C ASP A 253 -1.97 2.69 -37.38
N ALA A 254 -1.26 1.75 -38.00
CA ALA A 254 0.17 1.90 -38.29
C ALA A 254 0.43 3.03 -39.30
N HIS A 255 -0.42 3.17 -40.32
CA HIS A 255 -0.37 4.31 -41.23
C HIS A 255 -0.67 5.64 -40.55
N TYR A 256 -1.62 5.66 -39.60
CA TYR A 256 -1.91 6.86 -38.83
C TYR A 256 -0.71 7.30 -37.99
N ASN A 257 -0.08 6.37 -37.24
CA ASN A 257 1.07 6.67 -36.40
C ASN A 257 2.30 7.09 -37.23
N LEU A 258 2.55 6.45 -38.38
CA LEU A 258 3.58 6.90 -39.33
C LEU A 258 3.33 8.34 -39.81
N ALA A 259 2.08 8.66 -40.15
CA ALA A 259 1.75 10.01 -40.61
C ALA A 259 2.05 11.07 -39.54
N LEU A 260 1.70 10.80 -38.28
CA LEU A 260 2.00 11.68 -37.15
C LEU A 260 3.51 11.85 -36.91
N LEU A 261 4.26 10.75 -36.92
CA LEU A 261 5.71 10.80 -36.69
C LEU A 261 6.46 11.50 -37.83
N TYR A 262 6.09 11.26 -39.08
CA TYR A 262 6.68 11.98 -40.21
C TYR A 262 6.34 13.46 -40.20
N ASP A 263 5.13 13.85 -39.77
CA ASP A 263 4.77 15.26 -39.65
C ASP A 263 5.62 15.96 -38.58
N ARG A 264 5.79 15.34 -37.41
CA ARG A 264 6.69 15.83 -36.35
C ARG A 264 8.14 15.94 -36.82
N ALA A 265 8.59 15.03 -37.67
CA ALA A 265 9.92 15.05 -38.28
C ALA A 265 10.05 16.02 -39.48
N GLY A 266 9.00 16.77 -39.85
CA GLY A 266 9.01 17.68 -41.00
C GLY A 266 8.95 17.00 -42.37
N ARG A 267 8.78 15.67 -42.41
CA ARG A 267 8.68 14.84 -43.63
C ARG A 267 7.25 14.89 -44.19
N ARG A 268 6.83 16.09 -44.60
CA ARG A 268 5.44 16.41 -44.95
C ARG A 268 4.88 15.56 -46.09
N ARG A 269 5.71 15.16 -47.06
CA ARG A 269 5.25 14.34 -48.20
C ARG A 269 4.86 12.94 -47.73
N GLU A 270 5.68 12.32 -46.91
CA GLU A 270 5.44 11.01 -46.30
C GLU A 270 4.19 11.05 -45.42
N ALA A 271 4.08 12.07 -44.57
CA ALA A 271 2.94 12.26 -43.69
C ALA A 271 1.61 12.30 -44.46
N VAL A 272 1.53 13.12 -45.52
CA VAL A 272 0.33 13.21 -46.35
C VAL A 272 0.00 11.88 -47.04
N ARG A 273 1.00 11.14 -47.52
CA ARG A 273 0.78 9.83 -48.16
C ARG A 273 0.15 8.83 -47.19
N HIS A 274 0.73 8.66 -46.00
CA HIS A 274 0.21 7.70 -45.02
C HIS A 274 -1.15 8.13 -44.47
N LEU A 275 -1.38 9.42 -44.26
CA LEU A 275 -2.70 9.93 -43.85
C LEU A 275 -3.78 9.66 -44.92
N ALA A 276 -3.43 9.75 -46.20
CA ALA A 276 -4.35 9.41 -47.28
C ALA A 276 -4.70 7.92 -47.29
N ILE A 277 -3.73 7.03 -47.04
CA ILE A 277 -3.96 5.59 -46.95
C ILE A 277 -4.84 5.26 -45.73
N PHE A 278 -4.53 5.80 -44.54
CA PHE A 278 -5.36 5.64 -43.34
C PHE A 278 -6.82 6.04 -43.61
N ARG A 279 -7.06 7.19 -44.24
CA ARG A 279 -8.43 7.64 -44.59
C ARG A 279 -9.14 6.71 -45.57
N ARG A 280 -8.40 6.07 -46.48
CA ARG A 280 -8.95 5.08 -47.42
C ARG A 280 -9.36 3.80 -46.69
N LEU A 281 -8.55 3.36 -45.73
CA LEU A 281 -8.79 2.15 -44.93
C LEU A 281 -9.87 2.34 -43.85
N SER A 282 -10.03 3.58 -43.36
CA SER A 282 -11.01 3.96 -42.33
C SER A 282 -12.11 4.88 -42.90
N PRO A 283 -12.97 4.42 -43.82
CA PRO A 283 -14.06 5.22 -44.33
C PRO A 283 -15.06 5.51 -43.21
N ARG A 284 -15.47 6.78 -43.08
CA ARG A 284 -16.56 7.15 -42.17
C ARG A 284 -17.80 6.34 -42.52
N ARG A 285 -18.31 5.55 -41.57
CA ARG A 285 -19.65 4.97 -41.66
C ARG A 285 -20.63 6.14 -41.76
N ARG A 286 -21.40 6.18 -42.86
CA ARG A 286 -22.47 7.16 -43.07
C ARG A 286 -23.64 6.90 -42.13
#